data_AF-A0A379ZDG0-F1
#
_entry.id   AF-A0A379ZDG0-F1
#
_cell.length_a   1.000
_cell.length_b   1.000
_cell.length_c   1.000
_cell.angle_alpha   90.00
_cell.angle_beta   90.00
_cell.angle_gamma   90.00
#
_symmetry.space_group_name_H-M   'P 1'
#
loop_
_entity.id
_entity.type
_entity.pdbx_description
1 polymer ?
#
loop_
_entity_poly.entity_id
_entity_poly.type
_entity_poly.pdbx_seq_one_letter_code
_entity_poly.pdbx_strand_id
1 'polypeptide(L)'
;MLSWHWVFIVTGGIGIIWSLIWFKVYQPPRLTKGISKAELDYIRDGGGLVDGDAPVKKEARQPLTAKDWKLVFHRKLIGVYLGQFAVASALWFFLTWFPNYLTQEKGITALKAGFMTTVPFLAAFVGVLLSGWVADLLVRKGFSLGFARKTPIICGLLISTCIMGANYTNDPMMIMCLMALAFFGNGFASITWSLVSSLAPMRLIGLTGGVFNFAGGLGGITVPLVVGYLAQGYGFAPALVYISAVALIGALSYILLVGDVKRVG
;
A
#
# COMPACT_ATOMS: atom_id res chain seq x y z
N MET A 1 9.95 -23.76 25.08
CA MET A 1 9.60 -22.81 24.00
C MET A 1 9.97 -21.41 24.46
N LEU A 2 10.57 -20.58 23.61
CA LEU A 2 10.92 -19.19 23.95
C LEU A 2 9.64 -18.37 24.21
N SER A 3 9.67 -17.43 25.15
CA SER A 3 8.53 -16.52 25.42
C SER A 3 8.33 -15.51 24.29
N TRP A 4 7.12 -14.93 24.17
CA TRP A 4 6.78 -13.90 23.19
C TRP A 4 7.72 -12.68 23.20
N HIS A 5 8.35 -12.35 24.34
CA HIS A 5 9.36 -11.29 24.44
C HIS A 5 10.53 -11.46 23.47
N TRP A 6 10.91 -12.71 23.14
CA TRP A 6 12.00 -12.98 22.19
C TRP A 6 11.69 -12.52 20.77
N VAL A 7 10.42 -12.38 20.38
CA VAL A 7 10.05 -11.81 19.08
C VAL A 7 10.54 -10.37 18.97
N PHE A 8 10.38 -9.57 20.03
CA PHE A 8 10.85 -8.19 20.10
C PHE A 8 12.38 -8.10 20.23
N ILE A 9 12.99 -8.98 21.04
CA ILE A 9 14.45 -8.99 21.23
C ILE A 9 15.16 -9.34 19.92
N VAL A 10 14.70 -10.38 19.21
CA VAL A 10 15.33 -10.82 17.94
C VAL A 10 15.13 -9.77 16.85
N THR A 11 13.91 -9.27 16.64
CA THR A 11 13.65 -8.26 15.61
C THR A 11 14.40 -6.95 15.89
N GLY A 12 14.43 -6.49 17.14
CA GLY A 12 15.20 -5.32 17.55
C GLY A 12 16.72 -5.51 17.39
N GLY A 13 17.24 -6.68 17.79
CA GLY A 13 18.65 -7.02 17.65
C GLY A 13 19.11 -7.05 16.18
N ILE A 14 18.33 -7.66 15.30
CA ILE A 14 18.59 -7.65 13.84
C ILE A 14 18.57 -6.20 13.32
N GLY A 15 17.63 -5.37 13.77
CA GLY A 15 17.56 -3.96 13.38
C GLY A 15 18.81 -3.17 13.77
N ILE A 16 19.34 -3.38 14.97
CA ILE A 16 20.59 -2.75 15.43
C ILE A 16 21.78 -3.21 14.58
N ILE A 17 21.87 -4.51 14.30
CA ILE A 17 22.95 -5.04 13.44
C ILE A 17 22.86 -4.43 12.04
N TRP A 18 21.65 -4.36 11.47
CA TRP A 18 21.44 -3.80 10.13
C TRP A 18 21.76 -2.30 10.07
N SER A 19 21.48 -1.52 11.12
CA SER A 19 21.81 -0.09 11.16
C SER A 19 23.33 0.14 11.13
N LEU A 20 24.10 -0.70 11.84
CA LEU A 20 25.57 -0.66 11.81
C LEU A 20 26.12 -1.07 10.43
N ILE A 21 25.52 -2.08 9.80
CA ILE A 21 25.87 -2.48 8.42
C ILE A 21 25.61 -1.32 7.46
N TRP A 22 24.40 -0.74 7.51
CA TRP A 22 24.01 0.39 6.67
C TRP A 22 24.95 1.59 6.85
N PHE A 23 25.27 1.95 8.10
CA PHE A 23 26.19 3.05 8.42
C PHE A 23 27.58 2.87 7.79
N LYS A 24 28.06 1.61 7.70
CA LYS A 24 29.36 1.30 7.12
C LYS A 24 29.34 1.18 5.59
N VAL A 25 28.29 0.60 5.03
CA VAL A 25 28.25 0.20 3.61
C VAL A 25 27.59 1.24 2.71
N TYR A 26 26.56 1.95 3.19
CA TYR A 26 25.81 2.87 2.36
C TYR A 26 26.49 4.24 2.25
N GLN A 27 26.76 4.66 1.01
CA GLN A 27 27.21 6.01 0.66
C GLN A 27 26.54 6.43 -0.67
N PRO A 28 26.42 7.74 -0.96
CA PRO A 28 25.99 8.22 -2.28
C PRO A 28 26.84 7.61 -3.39
N PRO A 29 26.28 7.35 -4.60
CA PRO A 29 27.00 6.67 -5.69
C PRO A 29 28.39 7.24 -5.96
N ARG A 30 28.54 8.56 -5.90
CA ARG A 30 29.84 9.23 -6.08
C ARG A 30 30.91 8.85 -5.04
N LEU A 31 30.49 8.59 -3.81
CA LEU A 31 31.34 8.30 -2.66
C LEU A 31 31.54 6.79 -2.44
N THR A 32 30.68 5.96 -3.04
CA THR A 32 30.74 4.50 -2.92
C THR A 32 32.04 3.93 -3.51
N LYS A 33 32.91 3.45 -2.63
CA LYS A 33 34.15 2.76 -3.02
C LYS A 33 33.80 1.43 -3.69
N GLY A 34 34.09 1.30 -4.99
CA GLY A 34 33.87 0.09 -5.77
C GLY A 34 32.89 0.24 -6.93
N ILE A 35 32.22 1.39 -7.05
CA ILE A 35 31.40 1.69 -8.24
C ILE A 35 32.30 1.86 -9.46
N SER A 36 31.90 1.27 -10.60
CA SER A 36 32.64 1.47 -11.85
C SER A 36 32.35 2.85 -12.42
N LYS A 37 33.31 3.45 -13.14
CA LYS A 37 33.09 4.74 -13.82
C LYS A 37 31.93 4.65 -14.82
N ALA A 38 31.88 3.56 -15.59
CA ALA A 38 30.82 3.32 -16.56
C ALA A 38 29.43 3.24 -15.91
N GLU A 39 29.32 2.63 -14.73
CA GLU A 39 28.06 2.57 -13.99
C GLU A 39 27.68 3.93 -13.39
N LEU A 40 28.65 4.67 -12.83
CA LEU A 40 28.42 6.01 -12.32
C LEU A 40 27.94 6.96 -13.42
N ASP A 41 28.57 6.91 -14.59
CA ASP A 41 28.21 7.72 -15.76
C ASP A 41 26.84 7.29 -16.29
N TYR A 42 26.55 5.98 -16.37
CA TYR A 42 25.23 5.48 -16.75
C TYR A 42 24.10 6.01 -15.84
N ILE A 43 24.31 6.02 -14.51
CA ILE A 43 23.33 6.56 -13.56
C ILE A 43 23.18 8.07 -13.75
N ARG A 44 24.29 8.80 -13.94
CA ARG A 44 24.31 10.24 -14.15
C ARG A 44 23.58 10.65 -15.42
N ASP A 45 23.88 9.97 -16.52
CA ASP A 45 23.28 10.22 -17.84
C ASP A 45 21.79 9.80 -17.85
N GLY A 46 21.42 8.79 -17.05
CA GLY A 46 20.04 8.40 -16.78
C GLY A 46 19.26 9.40 -15.90
N GLY A 47 19.88 10.49 -15.44
CA GLY A 47 19.25 11.53 -14.64
C GLY A 47 19.26 11.29 -13.13
N GLY A 48 20.03 10.32 -12.64
CA GLY A 48 20.21 10.06 -11.21
C GLY A 48 21.12 11.10 -10.54
N LEU A 49 20.75 11.50 -9.32
CA LEU A 49 21.51 12.45 -8.50
C LEU A 49 22.70 11.74 -7.82
N VAL A 50 23.79 11.55 -8.56
CA VAL A 50 24.97 10.77 -8.11
C VAL A 50 25.74 11.39 -6.95
N ASP A 51 25.70 12.72 -6.82
CA ASP A 51 26.36 13.49 -5.77
C ASP A 51 25.51 13.60 -4.48
N GLY A 52 24.36 12.92 -4.46
CA GLY A 52 23.33 13.08 -3.44
C GLY A 52 22.29 14.11 -3.83
N ASP A 53 21.20 14.16 -3.06
CA ASP A 53 20.17 15.19 -3.19
C ASP A 53 20.78 16.52 -2.70
N ALA A 54 21.61 17.14 -3.54
CA ALA A 54 22.11 18.49 -3.29
C ALA A 54 20.87 19.34 -3.01
N PRO A 55 20.87 20.23 -2.01
CA PRO A 55 19.74 21.11 -1.77
C PRO A 55 19.55 21.91 -3.06
N VAL A 56 18.60 21.47 -3.90
CA VAL A 56 18.10 22.22 -5.04
C VAL A 56 17.90 23.60 -4.48
N LYS A 57 18.58 24.61 -5.07
CA LYS A 57 18.47 26.02 -4.67
C LYS A 57 17.06 26.20 -4.16
N LYS A 58 16.88 26.47 -2.86
CA LYS A 58 15.56 26.63 -2.25
C LYS A 58 14.91 27.80 -2.99
N GLU A 59 14.27 27.52 -4.11
CA GLU A 59 13.41 28.47 -4.79
C GLU A 59 12.45 28.92 -3.72
N ALA A 60 12.31 30.24 -3.57
CA ALA A 60 11.52 30.82 -2.51
C ALA A 60 10.18 30.10 -2.47
N ARG A 61 9.94 29.33 -1.39
CA ARG A 61 8.72 28.54 -1.24
C ARG A 61 7.56 29.51 -1.36
N GLN A 62 6.84 29.45 -2.47
CA GLN A 62 5.66 30.28 -2.63
C GLN A 62 4.70 29.92 -1.49
N PRO A 63 4.13 30.91 -0.79
CA PRO A 63 3.24 30.63 0.32
C PRO A 63 2.04 29.81 -0.19
N LEU A 64 1.62 28.83 0.61
CA LEU A 64 0.43 28.04 0.29
C LEU A 64 -0.79 28.97 0.31
N THR A 65 -1.59 28.90 -0.76
CA THR A 65 -2.80 29.70 -0.90
C THR A 65 -4.04 28.84 -0.70
N ALA A 66 -5.17 29.45 -0.36
CA ALA A 66 -6.46 28.74 -0.29
C ALA A 66 -6.86 28.09 -1.63
N LYS A 67 -6.36 28.62 -2.75
CA LYS A 67 -6.56 28.03 -4.09
C LYS A 67 -5.84 26.68 -4.24
N ASP A 68 -4.66 26.53 -3.64
CA ASP A 68 -3.93 25.25 -3.64
C ASP A 68 -4.69 24.16 -2.90
N TRP A 69 -5.29 24.49 -1.76
CA TRP A 69 -6.13 23.55 -1.01
C TRP A 69 -7.35 23.09 -1.80
N LYS A 70 -7.99 23.99 -2.56
CA LYS A 70 -9.09 23.63 -3.47
C LYS A 70 -8.63 22.67 -4.58
N LEU A 71 -7.40 22.81 -5.08
CA LEU A 71 -6.83 21.89 -6.06
C LEU A 71 -6.47 20.54 -5.42
N VAL A 72 -5.88 20.53 -4.22
CA VAL A 72 -5.51 19.30 -3.50
C VAL A 72 -6.73 18.46 -3.12
N PHE A 73 -7.86 19.10 -2.79
CA PHE A 73 -9.13 18.43 -2.48
C PHE A 73 -10.08 18.38 -3.69
N HIS A 74 -9.55 18.43 -4.91
CA HIS A 74 -10.34 18.26 -6.12
C HIS A 74 -10.94 16.85 -6.21
N ARG A 75 -12.14 16.72 -6.81
CA ARG A 75 -12.91 15.45 -6.93
C ARG A 75 -12.06 14.23 -7.27
N LYS A 76 -11.16 14.35 -8.26
CA LYS A 76 -10.26 13.26 -8.68
C LYS A 76 -9.28 12.83 -7.59
N LEU A 77 -8.69 13.78 -6.86
CA LEU A 77 -7.74 13.50 -5.78
C LEU A 77 -8.46 12.95 -4.54
N ILE A 78 -9.67 13.40 -4.24
CA ILE A 78 -10.53 12.76 -3.23
C ILE A 78 -10.73 11.28 -3.55
N GLY A 79 -10.98 10.97 -4.83
CA GLY A 79 -11.12 9.59 -5.30
C GLY A 79 -9.90 8.73 -4.96
N VAL A 80 -8.72 9.28 -5.24
CA VAL A 80 -7.43 8.65 -4.94
C VAL A 80 -7.20 8.50 -3.44
N TYR A 81 -7.54 9.50 -2.61
CA TYR A 81 -7.40 9.45 -1.16
C TYR A 81 -8.30 8.39 -0.52
N LEU A 82 -9.58 8.33 -0.94
CA LEU A 82 -10.53 7.34 -0.44
C LEU A 82 -10.11 5.91 -0.82
N GLY A 83 -9.61 5.72 -2.05
CA GLY A 83 -9.09 4.41 -2.42
C GLY A 83 -7.78 4.06 -1.70
N GLN A 84 -6.90 5.02 -1.42
CA GLN A 84 -5.72 4.77 -0.60
C GLN A 84 -6.07 4.43 0.85
N PHE A 85 -7.05 5.12 1.42
CA PHE A 85 -7.63 4.76 2.71
C PHE A 85 -8.10 3.29 2.70
N ALA A 86 -8.79 2.85 1.64
CA ALA A 86 -9.28 1.47 1.51
C ALA A 86 -8.15 0.44 1.35
N VAL A 87 -7.13 0.72 0.53
CA VAL A 87 -5.94 -0.13 0.38
C VAL A 87 -5.23 -0.27 1.73
N ALA A 88 -4.98 0.83 2.42
CA ALA A 88 -4.32 0.80 3.73
C ALA A 88 -5.16 0.08 4.79
N SER A 89 -6.48 0.26 4.77
CA SER A 89 -7.41 -0.39 5.69
C SER A 89 -7.28 -1.92 5.63
N ALA A 90 -7.33 -2.49 4.43
CA ALA A 90 -7.19 -3.94 4.27
C ALA A 90 -5.77 -4.42 4.64
N LEU A 91 -4.72 -3.69 4.25
CA LEU A 91 -3.33 -4.02 4.63
C LEU A 91 -3.17 -4.12 6.14
N TRP A 92 -3.66 -3.12 6.88
CA TRP A 92 -3.51 -3.06 8.34
C TRP A 92 -4.31 -4.14 9.06
N PHE A 93 -5.46 -4.59 8.53
CA PHE A 93 -6.14 -5.77 9.05
C PHE A 93 -5.23 -7.01 9.01
N PHE A 94 -4.58 -7.27 7.88
CA PHE A 94 -3.68 -8.41 7.73
C PHE A 94 -2.44 -8.33 8.64
N LEU A 95 -1.94 -7.13 8.89
CA LEU A 95 -0.78 -6.92 9.77
C LEU A 95 -1.12 -7.03 11.27
N THR A 96 -2.35 -6.73 11.67
CA THR A 96 -2.71 -6.59 13.10
C THR A 96 -3.63 -7.70 13.59
N TRP A 97 -4.78 -7.87 12.94
CA TRP A 97 -5.88 -8.68 13.44
C TRP A 97 -5.94 -10.06 12.81
N PHE A 98 -5.39 -10.26 11.61
CA PHE A 98 -5.53 -11.52 10.89
C PHE A 98 -5.00 -12.76 11.64
N PRO A 99 -3.83 -12.73 12.31
CA PRO A 99 -3.41 -13.86 13.15
C PRO A 99 -4.40 -14.15 14.28
N ASN A 100 -4.92 -13.11 14.94
CA ASN A 100 -5.92 -13.24 16.01
C ASN A 100 -7.28 -13.71 15.49
N TYR A 101 -7.68 -13.32 14.28
CA TYR A 101 -8.88 -13.82 13.63
C TYR A 101 -8.81 -15.34 13.46
N LEU A 102 -7.69 -15.87 12.96
CA LEU A 102 -7.54 -17.32 12.79
C LEU A 102 -7.60 -18.06 14.13
N THR A 103 -7.00 -17.51 15.18
CA THR A 103 -6.92 -18.17 16.49
C THR A 103 -8.20 -18.01 17.33
N GLN A 104 -8.76 -16.82 17.42
CA GLN A 104 -9.91 -16.51 18.28
C GLN A 104 -11.25 -16.80 17.61
N GLU A 105 -11.45 -16.39 16.36
CA GLU A 105 -12.73 -16.60 15.66
C GLU A 105 -12.82 -18.01 15.10
N LYS A 106 -11.74 -18.49 14.46
CA LYS A 106 -11.74 -19.77 13.75
C LYS A 106 -11.16 -20.92 14.58
N GLY A 107 -10.70 -20.66 15.80
CA GLY A 107 -10.18 -21.68 16.71
C GLY A 107 -8.94 -22.43 16.19
N ILE A 108 -8.23 -21.87 15.21
CA ILE A 108 -7.05 -22.50 14.61
C ILE A 108 -5.88 -22.32 15.57
N THR A 109 -5.11 -23.39 15.81
CA THR A 109 -3.95 -23.31 16.69
C THR A 109 -2.95 -22.26 16.20
N ALA A 110 -2.31 -21.53 17.12
CA ALA A 110 -1.39 -20.45 16.76
C ALA A 110 -0.26 -20.91 15.81
N LEU A 111 0.24 -22.13 16.00
CA LEU A 111 1.24 -22.73 15.13
C LEU A 111 0.72 -22.90 13.70
N LYS A 112 -0.48 -23.48 13.53
CA LYS A 112 -1.09 -23.63 12.21
C LYS A 112 -1.42 -22.27 11.60
N ALA A 113 -2.00 -21.36 12.38
CA ALA A 113 -2.31 -19.99 11.96
C ALA A 113 -1.06 -19.26 11.43
N GLY A 114 0.09 -19.40 12.09
CA GLY A 114 1.36 -18.81 11.64
C GLY A 114 1.84 -19.33 10.28
N PHE A 115 1.65 -20.62 9.97
CA PHE A 115 1.94 -21.13 8.62
C PHE A 115 0.89 -20.68 7.60
N MET A 116 -0.39 -20.65 8.00
CA MET A 116 -1.49 -20.22 7.13
C MET A 116 -1.38 -18.75 6.73
N THR A 117 -0.80 -17.88 7.56
CA THR A 117 -0.63 -16.46 7.22
C THR A 117 0.40 -16.21 6.13
N THR A 118 1.36 -17.12 5.93
CA THR A 118 2.41 -16.98 4.92
C THR A 118 1.83 -16.92 3.51
N VAL A 119 0.78 -17.70 3.23
CA VAL A 119 0.17 -17.79 1.90
C VAL A 119 -0.46 -16.45 1.45
N PRO A 120 -1.28 -15.77 2.26
CA PRO A 120 -1.75 -14.42 1.93
C PRO A 120 -0.66 -13.38 1.70
N PHE A 121 0.43 -13.39 2.46
CA PHE A 121 1.54 -12.45 2.23
C PHE A 121 2.26 -12.72 0.90
N LEU A 122 2.47 -13.99 0.55
CA LEU A 122 2.99 -14.36 -0.77
C LEU A 122 2.03 -13.97 -1.89
N ALA A 123 0.72 -14.14 -1.68
CA ALA A 123 -0.29 -13.72 -2.64
C ALA A 123 -0.28 -12.19 -2.84
N ALA A 124 -0.14 -11.40 -1.77
CA ALA A 124 0.03 -9.95 -1.87
C ALA A 124 1.29 -9.58 -2.66
N PHE A 125 2.42 -10.25 -2.41
CA PHE A 125 3.67 -10.07 -3.18
C PHE A 125 3.47 -10.31 -4.68
N VAL A 126 2.82 -11.42 -5.05
CA VAL A 126 2.48 -11.71 -6.45
C VAL A 126 1.54 -10.66 -7.03
N GLY A 127 0.58 -10.18 -6.24
CA GLY A 127 -0.33 -9.09 -6.63
C GLY A 127 0.41 -7.81 -7.00
N VAL A 128 1.39 -7.39 -6.20
CA VAL A 128 2.21 -6.19 -6.49
C VAL A 128 2.96 -6.34 -7.81
N LEU A 129 3.62 -7.48 -8.03
CA LEU A 129 4.39 -7.73 -9.25
C LEU A 129 3.48 -7.77 -10.50
N LEU A 130 2.35 -8.49 -10.41
CA LEU A 130 1.39 -8.57 -11.50
C LEU A 130 0.74 -7.22 -11.80
N SER A 131 0.54 -6.35 -10.80
CA SER A 131 0.00 -5.00 -11.02
C SER A 131 0.87 -4.19 -11.97
N GLY A 132 2.19 -4.17 -11.71
CA GLY A 132 3.16 -3.50 -12.57
C GLY A 132 3.20 -4.10 -13.98
N TRP A 133 3.26 -5.43 -14.08
CA TRP A 133 3.28 -6.12 -15.36
C TRP A 133 2.01 -5.88 -16.18
N VAL A 134 0.83 -5.91 -15.56
CA VAL A 134 -0.46 -5.63 -16.23
C VAL A 134 -0.53 -4.17 -16.69
N ALA A 135 -0.06 -3.23 -15.88
CA ALA A 135 -0.01 -1.82 -16.28
C ALA A 135 0.85 -1.62 -17.53
N ASP A 136 2.05 -2.21 -17.57
CA ASP A 136 2.94 -2.14 -18.73
C ASP A 136 2.34 -2.85 -19.96
N LEU A 137 1.73 -4.02 -19.78
CA LEU A 137 1.08 -4.76 -20.85
C LEU A 137 -0.06 -3.95 -21.49
N LEU A 138 -0.90 -3.29 -20.68
CA LEU A 138 -2.01 -2.48 -21.17
C LEU A 138 -1.50 -1.27 -21.98
N VAL A 139 -0.46 -0.59 -21.52
CA VAL A 139 0.17 0.50 -22.27
C VAL A 139 0.75 0.00 -23.60
N ARG A 140 1.47 -1.13 -23.60
CA ARG A 140 2.03 -1.74 -24.82
C ARG A 140 0.96 -2.15 -25.84
N LYS A 141 -0.25 -2.50 -25.38
CA LYS A 141 -1.41 -2.80 -26.23
C LYS A 141 -2.14 -1.54 -26.74
N GLY A 142 -1.64 -0.34 -26.46
CA GLY A 142 -2.20 0.92 -26.95
C GLY A 142 -3.29 1.54 -26.07
N PHE A 143 -3.53 1.02 -24.85
CA PHE A 143 -4.44 1.69 -23.91
C PHE A 143 -3.80 2.96 -23.33
N SER A 144 -4.64 3.92 -22.93
CA SER A 144 -4.16 5.13 -22.26
C SER A 144 -3.50 4.81 -20.91
N LEU A 145 -2.48 5.60 -20.53
CA LEU A 145 -1.79 5.46 -19.23
C LEU A 145 -2.76 5.50 -18.04
N GLY A 146 -3.79 6.35 -18.13
CA GLY A 146 -4.80 6.45 -17.08
C GLY A 146 -5.62 5.17 -16.94
N PHE A 147 -6.04 4.57 -18.05
CA PHE A 147 -6.74 3.28 -18.02
C PHE A 147 -5.83 2.17 -17.50
N ALA A 148 -4.61 2.08 -18.04
CA ALA A 148 -3.64 1.04 -17.67
C ALA A 148 -3.31 1.02 -16.17
N ARG A 149 -3.22 2.18 -15.52
CA ARG A 149 -2.92 2.28 -14.08
C ARG A 149 -4.15 2.14 -13.19
N LYS A 150 -5.33 2.59 -13.63
CA LYS A 150 -6.57 2.47 -12.83
C LYS A 150 -7.11 1.05 -12.80
N THR A 151 -6.99 0.30 -13.90
CA THR A 151 -7.57 -1.05 -14.01
C THR A 151 -7.06 -1.99 -12.92
N PRO A 152 -5.74 -2.11 -12.65
CA PRO A 152 -5.26 -2.94 -11.55
C PRO A 152 -5.81 -2.53 -10.17
N ILE A 153 -5.92 -1.22 -9.92
CA ILE A 153 -6.44 -0.69 -8.66
C ILE A 153 -7.91 -1.05 -8.45
N ILE A 154 -8.74 -0.80 -9.47
CA ILE A 154 -10.18 -1.08 -9.41
C ILE A 154 -10.41 -2.59 -9.26
N CYS A 155 -9.79 -3.40 -10.11
CA CYS A 155 -9.92 -4.85 -10.05
C CYS A 155 -9.42 -5.41 -8.71
N GLY A 156 -8.27 -4.94 -8.22
CA GLY A 156 -7.71 -5.41 -6.95
C GLY A 156 -8.60 -5.08 -5.74
N LEU A 157 -9.19 -3.88 -5.70
CA LEU A 157 -10.15 -3.51 -4.65
C LEU A 157 -11.46 -4.30 -4.75
N LEU A 158 -11.96 -4.56 -5.96
CA LEU A 158 -13.12 -5.43 -6.16
C LEU A 158 -12.83 -6.86 -5.73
N ILE A 159 -11.68 -7.42 -6.07
CA ILE A 159 -11.24 -8.75 -5.61
C ILE A 159 -11.14 -8.76 -4.08
N SER A 160 -10.64 -7.69 -3.45
CA SER A 160 -10.52 -7.59 -2.00
C SER A 160 -11.86 -7.74 -1.26
N THR A 161 -12.99 -7.51 -1.92
CA THR A 161 -14.33 -7.73 -1.32
C THR A 161 -14.62 -9.19 -1.01
N CYS A 162 -13.87 -10.14 -1.58
CA CYS A 162 -14.04 -11.57 -1.28
C CYS A 162 -13.66 -11.93 0.17
N ILE A 163 -13.01 -11.03 0.91
CA ILE A 163 -12.68 -11.25 2.34
C ILE A 163 -13.93 -11.50 3.19
N MET A 164 -15.07 -10.91 2.84
CA MET A 164 -16.37 -11.19 3.48
C MET A 164 -16.75 -12.69 3.39
N GLY A 165 -16.33 -13.38 2.32
CA GLY A 165 -16.59 -14.80 2.10
C GLY A 165 -16.08 -15.69 3.24
N ALA A 166 -15.02 -15.28 3.94
CA ALA A 166 -14.43 -16.05 5.03
C ALA A 166 -15.37 -16.18 6.26
N ASN A 167 -16.41 -15.36 6.35
CA ASN A 167 -17.45 -15.51 7.36
C ASN A 167 -18.39 -16.70 7.10
N TYR A 168 -18.56 -17.07 5.83
CA TYR A 168 -19.55 -18.07 5.41
C TYR A 168 -18.96 -19.48 5.28
N THR A 169 -17.72 -19.67 5.68
CA THR A 169 -17.05 -20.97 5.69
C THR A 169 -16.24 -21.16 6.97
N ASN A 170 -16.20 -22.41 7.44
CA ASN A 170 -15.38 -22.83 8.58
C ASN A 170 -14.24 -23.76 8.16
N ASP A 171 -14.11 -24.07 6.87
CA ASP A 171 -12.99 -24.85 6.36
C ASP A 171 -11.72 -23.97 6.33
N PRO A 172 -10.66 -24.33 7.07
CA PRO A 172 -9.40 -23.59 7.09
C PRO A 172 -8.80 -23.38 5.70
N MET A 173 -8.96 -24.33 4.77
CA MET A 173 -8.39 -24.22 3.43
C MET A 173 -9.13 -23.15 2.62
N MET A 174 -10.46 -23.16 2.64
CA MET A 174 -11.28 -22.12 1.99
C MET A 174 -11.04 -20.73 2.59
N ILE A 175 -10.91 -20.62 3.93
CA ILE A 175 -10.57 -19.36 4.60
C ILE A 175 -9.22 -18.83 4.10
N MET A 176 -8.20 -19.70 4.04
CA MET A 176 -6.88 -19.32 3.54
C MET A 176 -6.93 -18.86 2.08
N CYS A 177 -7.63 -19.57 1.20
CA CYS A 177 -7.79 -19.21 -0.21
C CYS A 177 -8.47 -17.84 -0.37
N LEU A 178 -9.55 -17.58 0.36
CA LEU A 178 -10.26 -16.29 0.32
C LEU A 178 -9.39 -15.15 0.86
N MET A 179 -8.69 -15.38 1.97
CA MET A 179 -7.77 -14.41 2.55
C MET A 179 -6.59 -14.11 1.62
N ALA A 180 -6.05 -15.14 0.97
CA ALA A 180 -4.99 -14.98 -0.02
C ALA A 180 -5.46 -14.23 -1.26
N LEU A 181 -6.66 -14.54 -1.77
CA LEU A 181 -7.25 -13.83 -2.89
C LEU A 181 -7.54 -12.36 -2.55
N ALA A 182 -8.06 -12.08 -1.37
CA ALA A 182 -8.29 -10.72 -0.91
C ALA A 182 -6.98 -9.92 -0.78
N PHE A 183 -5.94 -10.54 -0.18
CA PHE A 183 -4.66 -9.86 0.01
C PHE A 183 -3.88 -9.72 -1.31
N PHE A 184 -4.04 -10.68 -2.23
CA PHE A 184 -3.62 -10.54 -3.63
C PHE A 184 -4.28 -9.31 -4.27
N GLY A 185 -5.60 -9.14 -4.12
CA GLY A 185 -6.33 -7.98 -4.62
C GLY A 185 -5.79 -6.67 -4.05
N ASN A 186 -5.50 -6.63 -2.76
CA ASN A 186 -4.89 -5.46 -2.11
C ASN A 186 -3.50 -5.14 -2.67
N GLY A 187 -2.63 -6.16 -2.83
CA GLY A 187 -1.32 -6.02 -3.47
C GLY A 187 -1.44 -5.55 -4.92
N PHE A 188 -2.39 -6.10 -5.67
CA PHE A 188 -2.68 -5.74 -7.06
C PHE A 188 -3.16 -4.28 -7.19
N ALA A 189 -3.79 -3.73 -6.15
CA ALA A 189 -4.25 -2.35 -6.09
C ALA A 189 -3.28 -1.36 -5.43
N SER A 190 -2.11 -1.79 -4.98
CA SER A 190 -1.21 -0.99 -4.13
C SER A 190 -0.46 0.16 -4.85
N ILE A 191 -0.35 0.12 -6.18
CA ILE A 191 0.47 1.07 -6.96
C ILE A 191 -0.31 2.36 -7.28
N THR A 192 -0.68 3.10 -6.24
CA THR A 192 -1.54 4.30 -6.31
C THR A 192 -0.76 5.61 -6.36
N TRP A 193 0.44 5.69 -5.76
CA TRP A 193 1.26 6.91 -5.74
C TRP A 193 1.61 7.43 -7.13
N SER A 194 1.86 6.52 -8.08
CA SER A 194 2.17 6.88 -9.46
C SER A 194 1.06 7.69 -10.14
N LEU A 195 -0.20 7.49 -9.73
CA LEU A 195 -1.34 8.29 -10.18
C LEU A 195 -1.34 9.66 -9.52
N VAL A 196 -1.02 9.74 -8.23
CA VAL A 196 -0.90 11.02 -7.50
C VAL A 196 0.06 11.96 -8.21
N SER A 197 1.25 11.48 -8.60
CA SER A 197 2.24 12.29 -9.33
C SER A 197 1.77 12.74 -10.73
N SER A 198 0.84 12.02 -11.34
CA SER A 198 0.27 12.35 -12.65
C SER A 198 -0.96 13.25 -12.57
N LEU A 199 -1.67 13.27 -11.45
CA LEU A 199 -2.89 14.06 -11.23
C LEU A 199 -2.62 15.39 -10.52
N ALA A 200 -1.63 15.45 -9.64
CA ALA A 200 -1.29 16.67 -8.92
C ALA A 200 -0.64 17.73 -9.85
N PRO A 201 -0.90 19.04 -9.63
CA PRO A 201 -0.10 20.09 -10.22
C PRO A 201 1.38 19.92 -9.87
N MET A 202 2.30 20.22 -10.79
CA MET A 202 3.75 20.06 -10.57
C MET A 202 4.24 20.70 -9.27
N ARG A 203 3.71 21.90 -8.95
CA ARG A 203 4.05 22.64 -7.72
C ARG A 203 3.61 21.93 -6.44
N LEU A 204 2.55 21.12 -6.50
CA LEU A 204 1.87 20.55 -5.33
C LEU A 204 2.09 19.04 -5.16
N ILE A 205 2.91 18.39 -6.00
CA ILE A 205 3.16 16.93 -5.93
C ILE A 205 3.54 16.49 -4.51
N GLY A 206 4.45 17.23 -3.85
CA GLY A 206 4.85 16.93 -2.47
C GLY A 206 3.73 17.10 -1.44
N LEU A 207 2.93 18.16 -1.54
CA LEU A 207 1.80 18.41 -0.63
C LEU A 207 0.69 17.37 -0.82
N THR A 208 0.26 17.14 -2.07
CA THR A 208 -0.70 16.09 -2.42
C THR A 208 -0.20 14.74 -1.94
N GLY A 209 1.11 14.50 -2.05
CA GLY A 209 1.75 13.32 -1.55
C GLY A 209 1.68 13.14 -0.03
N GLY A 210 1.89 14.20 0.74
CA GLY A 210 1.68 14.19 2.19
C GLY A 210 0.24 13.88 2.57
N VAL A 211 -0.74 14.54 1.94
CA VAL A 211 -2.18 14.32 2.18
C VAL A 211 -2.61 12.91 1.79
N PHE A 212 -2.08 12.39 0.67
CA PHE A 212 -2.32 11.02 0.23
C PHE A 212 -1.85 9.98 1.26
N ASN A 213 -0.63 10.14 1.79
CA ASN A 213 -0.11 9.24 2.83
C ASN A 213 -0.87 9.41 4.14
N PHE A 214 -1.31 10.63 4.47
CA PHE A 214 -2.19 10.86 5.60
C PHE A 214 -3.51 10.11 5.46
N ALA A 215 -4.14 10.10 4.28
CA ALA A 215 -5.36 9.31 4.03
C ALA A 215 -5.12 7.81 4.19
N GLY A 216 -4.00 7.28 3.70
CA GLY A 216 -3.59 5.89 3.95
C GLY A 216 -3.35 5.60 5.43
N GLY A 217 -2.60 6.47 6.12
CA GLY A 217 -2.33 6.36 7.54
C GLY A 217 -3.61 6.42 8.38
N LEU A 218 -4.58 7.23 7.99
CA LEU A 218 -5.89 7.30 8.63
C LEU A 218 -6.62 5.94 8.54
N GLY A 219 -6.56 5.26 7.39
CA GLY A 219 -7.08 3.90 7.24
C GLY A 219 -6.41 2.91 8.20
N GLY A 220 -5.09 3.03 8.35
CA GLY A 220 -4.31 2.24 9.30
C GLY A 220 -4.61 2.52 10.77
N ILE A 221 -5.06 3.73 11.10
CA ILE A 221 -5.51 4.08 12.46
C ILE A 221 -6.94 3.56 12.69
N THR A 222 -7.85 3.78 11.74
CA THR A 222 -9.27 3.46 11.93
C THR A 222 -9.54 1.96 12.01
N VAL A 223 -8.90 1.15 11.16
CA VAL A 223 -9.22 -0.28 11.08
C VAL A 223 -8.95 -1.03 12.37
N PRO A 224 -7.78 -0.92 13.02
CA PRO A 224 -7.52 -1.64 14.27
C PRO A 224 -8.54 -1.29 15.36
N LEU A 225 -8.97 -0.03 15.46
CA LEU A 225 -10.00 0.40 16.41
C LEU A 225 -11.37 -0.21 16.06
N VAL A 226 -11.82 -0.06 14.82
CA VAL A 226 -13.13 -0.56 14.37
C VAL A 226 -13.22 -2.08 14.51
N VAL A 227 -12.19 -2.81 14.07
CA VAL A 227 -12.14 -4.27 14.19
C VAL A 227 -12.13 -4.68 15.66
N GLY A 228 -11.37 -3.99 16.52
CA GLY A 228 -11.35 -4.27 17.96
C GLY A 228 -12.72 -4.10 18.62
N TYR A 229 -13.42 -3.00 18.35
CA TYR A 229 -14.78 -2.77 18.88
C TYR A 229 -15.78 -3.80 18.36
N LEU A 230 -15.74 -4.13 17.07
CA LEU A 230 -16.64 -5.12 16.47
C LEU A 230 -16.37 -6.53 17.00
N ALA A 231 -15.10 -6.93 17.07
CA ALA A 231 -14.69 -8.24 17.58
C ALA A 231 -15.08 -8.44 19.04
N GLN A 232 -14.97 -7.40 19.87
CA GLN A 232 -15.33 -7.47 21.29
C GLN A 232 -16.83 -7.67 21.53
N GLY A 233 -17.69 -7.03 20.72
CA GLY A 233 -19.15 -7.05 20.94
C GLY A 233 -19.91 -8.08 20.12
N TYR A 234 -19.44 -8.36 18.90
CA TYR A 234 -20.21 -9.08 17.87
C TYR A 234 -19.40 -10.14 17.11
N GLY A 235 -18.16 -10.40 17.52
CA GLY A 235 -17.22 -11.29 16.82
C GLY A 235 -16.62 -10.66 15.56
N PHE A 236 -15.83 -11.43 14.82
CA PHE A 236 -15.09 -10.89 13.67
C PHE A 236 -15.92 -10.77 12.39
N ALA A 237 -17.12 -11.36 12.34
CA ALA A 237 -17.92 -11.35 11.12
C ALA A 237 -18.26 -9.93 10.62
N PRO A 238 -18.76 -9.00 11.45
CA PRO A 238 -19.02 -7.62 11.03
C PRO A 238 -17.75 -6.87 10.58
N ALA A 239 -16.59 -7.22 11.15
CA ALA A 239 -15.32 -6.61 10.78
C ALA A 239 -14.91 -6.94 9.34
N LEU A 240 -15.10 -8.19 8.88
CA LEU A 240 -14.79 -8.56 7.49
C LEU A 240 -15.77 -7.93 6.50
N VAL A 241 -17.04 -7.77 6.88
CA VAL A 241 -18.04 -7.04 6.08
C VAL A 241 -17.62 -5.57 5.95
N TYR A 242 -17.19 -4.94 7.05
CA TYR A 242 -16.69 -3.57 7.05
C TYR A 242 -15.49 -3.39 6.10
N ILE A 243 -14.48 -4.28 6.17
CA ILE A 243 -13.32 -4.20 5.26
C ILE A 243 -13.75 -4.36 3.80
N SER A 244 -14.68 -5.27 3.53
CA SER A 244 -15.22 -5.47 2.19
C SER A 244 -15.99 -4.26 1.67
N ALA A 245 -16.79 -3.63 2.54
CA ALA A 245 -17.51 -2.40 2.22
C ALA A 245 -16.54 -1.25 1.95
N VAL A 246 -15.49 -1.10 2.76
CA VAL A 246 -14.44 -0.09 2.55
C VAL A 246 -13.71 -0.33 1.23
N ALA A 247 -13.37 -1.58 0.91
CA ALA A 247 -12.76 -1.95 -0.37
C ALA A 247 -13.67 -1.62 -1.56
N LEU A 248 -14.97 -1.93 -1.45
CA LEU A 248 -15.97 -1.61 -2.47
C LEU A 248 -16.14 -0.10 -2.64
N ILE A 249 -16.22 0.66 -1.55
CA ILE A 249 -16.26 2.13 -1.59
C ILE A 249 -14.99 2.68 -2.26
N GLY A 250 -13.82 2.13 -1.93
CA GLY A 250 -12.56 2.48 -2.60
C GLY A 250 -12.60 2.22 -4.11
N ALA A 251 -13.11 1.06 -4.53
CA ALA A 251 -13.26 0.71 -5.95
C ALA A 251 -14.23 1.67 -6.66
N LEU A 252 -15.42 1.89 -6.09
CA LEU A 252 -16.43 2.81 -6.62
C LEU A 252 -15.90 4.25 -6.67
N SER A 253 -15.09 4.65 -5.69
CA SER A 253 -14.44 5.96 -5.66
C SER A 253 -13.49 6.14 -6.85
N TYR A 254 -12.68 5.13 -7.16
CA TYR A 254 -11.83 5.14 -8.35
C TYR A 254 -12.63 5.11 -9.67
N ILE A 255 -13.73 4.36 -9.74
CA ILE A 255 -14.58 4.28 -10.94
C ILE A 255 -15.32 5.61 -11.18
N LEU A 256 -15.94 6.19 -10.15
CA LEU A 256 -16.89 7.30 -10.27
C LEU A 256 -16.25 8.68 -10.12
N LEU A 257 -15.18 8.81 -9.32
CA LEU A 257 -14.53 10.09 -9.03
C LEU A 257 -13.27 10.30 -9.88
N VAL A 258 -12.56 9.23 -10.23
CA VAL A 258 -11.32 9.27 -11.02
C VAL A 258 -11.60 8.89 -12.47
N GLY A 259 -12.20 9.82 -13.21
CA GLY A 259 -12.41 9.71 -14.66
C GLY A 259 -11.09 9.80 -15.45
N ASP A 260 -10.89 10.85 -16.23
CA ASP A 260 -9.65 11.02 -16.99
C ASP A 260 -8.46 11.39 -16.09
N VAL A 261 -7.35 10.68 -16.27
CA VAL A 261 -6.09 10.95 -15.57
C VAL A 261 -5.35 12.08 -16.31
N LYS A 262 -5.79 13.30 -16.06
CA LYS A 262 -5.13 14.55 -16.44
C LYS A 262 -4.84 15.36 -15.18
N ARG A 263 -3.74 16.11 -15.18
CA ARG A 263 -3.41 17.01 -14.07
C ARG A 263 -4.59 17.93 -13.76
N VAL A 264 -4.86 18.09 -12.48
CA VAL A 264 -5.86 19.01 -11.97
C VAL A 264 -5.27 20.42 -12.02
N GLY A 265 -6.01 21.39 -12.55
CA GLY A 265 -5.54 22.75 -12.72
C GLY A 265 -5.10 23.02 -14.15
#